data_AF-A0A1X9Z3L6-F1
#
_entry.id   AF-A0A1X9Z3L6-F1
#
_cell.length_a   1.000
_cell.length_b   1.000
_cell.length_c   1.000
_cell.angle_alpha   90.00
_cell.angle_beta   90.00
_cell.angle_gamma   90.00
#
_symmetry.space_group_name_H-M   'P 1'
#
loop_
_entity.id
_entity.type
_entity.pdbx_description
1 polymer ?
#
loop_
_entity_poly.entity_id
_entity_poly.type
_entity_poly.pdbx_seq_one_letter_code
_entity_poly.pdbx_strand_id
1 'polypeptide(L)'
;MAILKKIEGNELYLYMNGNLIYKRWLNTGQSKVFDIMAYDKYTLISIRDLAYENSGGLLPVKAKLKLKTVEEGGRQTGFISGYRPNHVFEYSDNGQLLQTYIGDIIFEGKPTIEPGEERVVTVRFLINQPIEKYLDKGRIWWIHEGQRQIGQAEII
;
A
#
# COMPACT_ATOMS: atom_id res chain seq x y z
N MET A 1 3.80 23.05 -3.01
CA MET A 1 4.10 22.16 -4.14
C MET A 1 2.87 21.31 -4.37
N ALA A 2 2.27 21.39 -5.54
CA ALA A 2 1.04 20.67 -5.80
C ALA A 2 1.36 19.32 -6.43
N ILE A 3 0.91 18.25 -5.78
CA ILE A 3 1.02 16.88 -6.28
C ILE A 3 -0.36 16.43 -6.73
N LEU A 4 -0.46 16.00 -7.98
CA LEU A 4 -1.66 15.34 -8.47
C LEU A 4 -1.32 13.90 -8.78
N LYS A 5 -2.05 12.98 -8.13
CA LYS A 5 -2.04 11.56 -8.48
C LYS A 5 -3.33 11.22 -9.18
N LYS A 6 -3.21 10.54 -10.31
CA LYS A 6 -4.34 10.16 -11.14
C LYS A 6 -4.20 8.70 -11.54
N ILE A 7 -5.28 7.95 -11.42
CA ILE A 7 -5.37 6.59 -11.93
C ILE A 7 -6.32 6.62 -13.13
N GLU A 8 -5.85 6.16 -14.29
CA GLU A 8 -6.68 5.96 -15.48
C GLU A 8 -6.56 4.51 -15.93
N GLY A 9 -7.62 3.73 -15.74
CA GLY A 9 -7.60 2.29 -15.98
C GLY A 9 -6.56 1.60 -15.11
N ASN A 10 -5.49 1.12 -15.76
CA ASN A 10 -4.38 0.41 -15.14
C ASN A 10 -3.12 1.28 -14.98
N GLU A 11 -3.19 2.57 -15.28
CA GLU A 11 -2.05 3.46 -15.28
C GLU A 11 -2.16 4.46 -14.13
N LEU A 12 -1.08 4.58 -13.35
CA LEU A 12 -0.94 5.60 -12.32
C LEU A 12 0.00 6.69 -12.85
N TYR A 13 -0.45 7.93 -12.74
CA TYR A 13 0.29 9.12 -13.12
C TYR A 13 0.53 9.99 -11.90
N LEU A 14 1.76 10.50 -11.79
CA LEU A 14 2.16 11.45 -10.78
C LEU A 14 2.62 12.74 -11.47
N TYR A 15 1.92 13.81 -11.16
CA TYR A 15 2.24 15.15 -11.60
C TYR A 15 2.77 15.97 -10.43
N MET A 16 3.75 16.82 -10.71
CA MET A 16 4.26 17.82 -9.78
C MET A 16 4.21 19.19 -10.43
N ASN A 17 3.46 20.11 -9.83
CA ASN A 17 3.20 21.45 -10.36
C ASN A 17 2.74 21.44 -11.84
N GLY A 18 1.86 20.51 -12.20
CA GLY A 18 1.30 20.36 -13.55
C GLY A 18 2.14 19.52 -14.53
N ASN A 19 3.40 19.22 -14.22
CA ASN A 19 4.27 18.41 -15.10
C ASN A 19 4.18 16.93 -14.73
N LEU A 20 4.09 16.05 -15.73
CA LEU A 20 4.16 14.60 -15.51
C LEU A 20 5.59 14.21 -15.13
N ILE A 21 5.78 13.70 -13.91
CA ILE A 21 7.11 13.33 -13.40
C ILE A 21 7.30 11.82 -13.30
N TYR A 22 6.21 11.06 -13.18
CA TYR A 22 6.26 9.60 -13.07
C TYR A 22 4.98 8.94 -13.60
N LYS A 23 5.14 7.77 -14.21
CA LYS A 23 4.06 6.87 -14.63
C LYS A 23 4.33 5.44 -14.21
N ARG A 24 3.29 4.70 -13.84
CA ARG A 24 3.34 3.26 -13.54
C ARG A 24 2.20 2.50 -14.20
N TRP A 25 2.50 1.29 -14.67
CA TRP A 25 1.51 0.30 -15.10
C TRP A 25 1.26 -0.68 -13.96
N LEU A 26 0.05 -0.63 -13.37
CA LEU A 26 -0.27 -1.33 -12.13
C LEU A 26 -0.26 -2.86 -12.29
N ASN A 27 -0.72 -3.39 -13.43
CA ASN A 27 -0.73 -4.83 -13.72
C ASN A 27 0.65 -5.48 -13.88
N THR A 28 1.66 -4.73 -14.34
CA THR A 28 3.00 -5.26 -14.63
C THR A 28 4.03 -4.81 -13.61
N GLY A 29 3.75 -3.74 -12.88
CA GLY A 29 4.70 -3.06 -12.02
C GLY A 29 5.75 -2.24 -12.77
N GLN A 30 5.72 -2.20 -14.10
CA GLN A 30 6.63 -1.36 -14.86
C GLN A 30 6.39 0.12 -14.55
N SER A 31 7.45 0.91 -14.55
CA SER A 31 7.36 2.35 -14.30
C SER A 31 8.36 3.15 -15.12
N LYS A 32 8.07 4.44 -15.27
CA LYS A 32 8.91 5.40 -15.96
C LYS A 32 8.95 6.70 -15.19
N VAL A 33 10.16 7.16 -14.88
CA VAL A 33 10.45 8.49 -14.36
C VAL A 33 10.73 9.41 -15.54
N PHE A 34 10.05 10.55 -15.62
CA PHE A 34 10.20 11.54 -16.68
C PHE A 34 11.11 12.70 -16.27
N ASP A 35 11.10 13.05 -14.99
CA ASP A 35 11.98 14.05 -14.39
C ASP A 35 12.55 13.48 -13.10
N ILE A 36 13.83 13.09 -13.14
CA ILE A 36 14.52 12.43 -12.03
C ILE A 36 14.64 13.36 -10.84
N MET A 37 15.01 14.62 -11.07
CA MET A 37 15.17 15.60 -9.98
C MET A 37 13.85 15.87 -9.26
N ALA A 38 12.77 15.98 -10.02
CA ALA A 38 11.43 16.13 -9.47
C ALA A 38 10.96 14.90 -8.70
N TYR A 39 11.21 13.71 -9.24
CA TYR A 39 10.79 12.45 -8.63
C TYR A 39 11.59 12.15 -7.35
N ASP A 40 12.89 12.40 -7.35
CA ASP A 40 13.73 12.28 -6.15
C ASP A 40 13.26 13.26 -5.07
N LYS A 41 12.98 14.51 -5.45
CA LYS A 41 12.40 15.49 -4.53
C LYS A 41 11.07 15.01 -3.95
N TYR A 42 10.18 14.43 -4.77
CA TYR A 42 8.91 13.88 -4.32
C TYR A 42 9.10 12.76 -3.30
N THR A 43 10.02 11.83 -3.56
CA THR A 43 10.25 10.66 -2.69
C THR A 43 10.97 11.01 -1.38
N LEU A 44 11.71 12.13 -1.34
CA LEU A 44 12.42 12.61 -0.15
C LEU A 44 11.61 13.59 0.71
N ILE A 45 10.53 14.17 0.19
CA ILE A 45 9.69 15.11 0.94
C ILE A 45 8.84 14.36 1.96
N SER A 46 8.74 14.92 3.16
CA SER A 46 7.83 14.44 4.21
C SER A 46 6.39 14.44 3.70
N ILE A 47 5.67 13.36 3.98
CA ILE A 47 4.25 13.24 3.60
C ILE A 47 3.39 14.40 4.13
N ARG A 48 3.80 15.03 5.24
CA ARG A 48 3.11 16.18 5.85
C ARG A 48 3.21 17.45 5.01
N ASP A 49 4.24 17.54 4.18
CA ASP A 49 4.52 18.70 3.33
C ASP A 49 4.00 18.52 1.89
N LEU A 50 3.45 17.33 1.58
CA LEU A 50 2.82 17.03 0.29
C LEU A 50 1.36 17.50 0.29
N ALA A 51 1.04 18.43 -0.60
CA ALA A 51 -0.34 18.82 -0.88
C ALA A 51 -0.86 18.04 -2.09
N TYR A 52 -1.86 17.17 -1.85
CA TYR A 52 -2.48 16.36 -2.90
C TYR A 52 -3.73 17.03 -3.47
N GLU A 53 -3.78 17.18 -4.78
CA GLU A 53 -5.00 17.50 -5.53
C GLU A 53 -5.85 16.22 -5.66
N ASN A 54 -7.14 16.28 -5.30
CA ASN A 54 -8.09 15.14 -5.28
C ASN A 54 -7.71 13.97 -4.35
N SER A 55 -7.74 14.22 -3.03
CA SER A 55 -7.31 13.29 -1.98
C SER A 55 -8.22 12.09 -1.67
N GLY A 56 -9.39 11.98 -2.32
CA GLY A 56 -10.40 10.94 -2.01
C GLY A 56 -10.23 9.61 -2.75
N GLY A 57 -9.21 9.48 -3.61
CA GLY A 57 -9.02 8.28 -4.43
C GLY A 57 -8.52 7.06 -3.66
N LEU A 58 -8.88 5.87 -4.17
CA LEU A 58 -8.37 4.60 -3.70
C LEU A 58 -7.58 3.89 -4.81
N LEU A 59 -6.47 3.27 -4.42
CA LEU A 59 -5.61 2.47 -5.29
C LEU A 59 -5.81 0.98 -4.97
N PRO A 60 -6.57 0.23 -5.79
CA PRO A 60 -6.81 -1.18 -5.56
C PRO A 60 -5.61 -2.03 -5.96
N VAL A 61 -5.19 -2.93 -5.07
CA VAL A 61 -4.10 -3.88 -5.26
C VAL A 61 -4.60 -5.28 -4.91
N LYS A 62 -4.49 -6.21 -5.86
CA LYS A 62 -4.78 -7.62 -5.59
C LYS A 62 -3.62 -8.26 -4.85
N ALA A 63 -3.95 -9.04 -3.83
CA ALA A 63 -2.95 -9.60 -2.95
C ALA A 63 -3.36 -10.94 -2.39
N LYS A 64 -2.37 -11.76 -2.06
CA LYS A 64 -2.53 -12.97 -1.28
C LYS A 64 -2.15 -12.65 0.17
N LEU A 65 -3.15 -12.60 1.05
CA LEU A 65 -2.98 -12.31 2.48
C LEU A 65 -2.88 -13.62 3.26
N LYS A 66 -1.95 -13.70 4.21
CA LYS A 66 -1.85 -14.77 5.22
C LYS A 66 -1.79 -14.18 6.62
N LEU A 67 -2.69 -14.61 7.50
CA LEU A 67 -2.65 -14.25 8.92
C LEU A 67 -1.75 -15.21 9.69
N LYS A 68 -1.07 -14.67 10.70
CA LYS A 68 -0.39 -15.51 11.69
C LYS A 68 -1.41 -16.33 12.47
N THR A 69 -0.99 -17.50 12.94
CA THR A 69 -1.78 -18.26 13.91
C THR A 69 -1.79 -17.57 15.28
N VAL A 70 -2.61 -18.08 16.20
CA VAL A 70 -2.63 -17.59 17.59
C VAL A 70 -1.28 -17.83 18.26
N GLU A 71 -0.67 -18.98 18.01
CA GLU A 71 0.61 -19.44 18.58
C GLU A 71 1.78 -18.59 18.09
N GLU A 72 1.72 -18.08 16.86
CA GLU A 72 2.71 -17.16 16.28
C GLU A 72 2.56 -15.72 16.77
N GLY A 73 1.68 -15.47 17.74
CA GLY A 73 1.38 -14.14 18.28
C GLY A 73 0.47 -13.30 17.38
N GLY A 74 -0.33 -13.96 16.52
CA GLY A 74 -1.35 -13.32 15.70
C GLY A 74 -2.58 -12.87 16.49
N ARG A 75 -3.68 -12.66 15.77
CA ARG A 75 -4.96 -12.30 16.39
C ARG A 75 -5.59 -13.50 17.08
N GLN A 76 -6.43 -13.24 18.09
CA GLN A 76 -7.26 -14.26 18.75
C GLN A 76 -8.52 -14.60 17.94
N THR A 77 -8.97 -13.67 17.10
CA THR A 77 -10.17 -13.79 16.25
C THR A 77 -9.90 -13.23 14.87
N GLY A 78 -10.68 -13.67 13.88
CA GLY A 78 -10.63 -13.12 12.54
C GLY A 78 -11.05 -11.65 12.44
N PHE A 79 -11.07 -11.16 11.21
CA PHE A 79 -11.66 -9.86 10.89
C PHE A 79 -12.57 -9.94 9.66
N ILE A 80 -13.46 -8.97 9.53
CA ILE A 80 -14.40 -8.83 8.43
C ILE A 80 -13.87 -7.94 7.30
N SER A 81 -14.47 -8.06 6.11
CA SER A 81 -14.18 -7.21 4.96
C SER A 81 -14.37 -5.72 5.30
N GLY A 82 -13.47 -4.86 4.82
CA GLY A 82 -13.43 -3.43 5.15
C GLY A 82 -12.52 -3.07 6.32
N TYR A 83 -11.86 -4.05 6.93
CA TYR A 83 -10.87 -3.85 7.99
C TYR A 83 -9.67 -3.00 7.51
N ARG A 84 -9.19 -2.08 8.35
CA ARG A 84 -8.17 -1.06 8.05
C ARG A 84 -6.93 -1.16 8.97
N PRO A 85 -6.04 -2.14 8.74
CA PRO A 85 -4.80 -2.26 9.49
C PRO A 85 -3.73 -1.26 9.03
N ASN A 86 -2.59 -1.26 9.73
CA ASN A 86 -1.37 -0.64 9.24
C ASN A 86 -0.68 -1.57 8.24
N HIS A 87 -0.36 -1.07 7.04
CA HIS A 87 0.44 -1.78 6.05
C HIS A 87 1.87 -1.26 6.09
N VAL A 88 2.84 -2.16 6.30
CA VAL A 88 4.25 -1.83 6.47
C VAL A 88 5.05 -2.48 5.35
N PHE A 89 5.78 -1.68 4.58
CA PHE A 89 6.59 -2.19 3.47
C PHE A 89 8.09 -2.23 3.78
N GLU A 90 8.57 -1.47 4.76
CA GLU A 90 9.98 -1.37 5.10
C GLU A 90 10.16 -1.18 6.61
N TYR A 91 11.28 -1.71 7.10
CA TYR A 91 11.82 -1.46 8.42
C TYR A 91 13.19 -0.81 8.26
N SER A 92 13.61 -0.01 9.23
CA SER A 92 15.00 0.42 9.33
C SER A 92 15.90 -0.73 9.74
N ASP A 93 17.21 -0.56 9.57
CA ASP A 93 18.22 -1.57 9.95
C ASP A 93 18.17 -1.96 11.44
N ASN A 94 17.67 -1.08 12.30
CA ASN A 94 17.47 -1.33 13.73
C ASN A 94 16.09 -1.96 14.05
N GLY A 95 15.31 -2.35 13.04
CA GLY A 95 14.01 -3.00 13.19
C GLY A 95 12.84 -2.07 13.51
N GLN A 96 13.03 -0.75 13.44
CA GLN A 96 11.93 0.20 13.63
C GLN A 96 11.06 0.31 12.37
N LEU A 97 9.76 0.53 12.59
CA LEU A 97 8.82 0.81 11.52
C LEU A 97 9.15 2.18 10.90
N LEU A 98 9.45 2.21 9.60
CA LEU A 98 9.74 3.47 8.91
C LEU A 98 8.47 4.25 8.59
N GLN A 99 7.49 3.56 8.00
CA GLN A 99 6.24 4.18 7.58
C GLN A 99 5.12 3.15 7.53
N THR A 100 3.92 3.57 7.95
CA THR A 100 2.69 2.82 7.74
C THR A 100 1.90 3.44 6.59
N TYR A 101 1.26 2.57 5.82
CA TYR A 101 0.34 2.92 4.76
C TYR A 101 -1.06 2.44 5.14
N ILE A 102 -2.04 3.29 4.90
CA ILE A 102 -3.44 3.02 5.21
C ILE A 102 -4.17 2.53 3.97
N GLY A 103 -4.91 1.43 4.12
CA GLY A 103 -5.82 0.88 3.15
C GLY A 103 -6.82 -0.03 3.84
N ASP A 104 -7.98 -0.25 3.22
CA ASP A 104 -8.88 -1.31 3.68
C ASP A 104 -8.66 -2.60 2.89
N ILE A 105 -8.93 -3.73 3.56
CA ILE A 105 -8.85 -5.06 3.00
C ILE A 105 -10.26 -5.52 2.66
N ILE A 106 -10.53 -5.69 1.36
CA ILE A 106 -11.80 -6.17 0.84
C ILE A 106 -11.65 -7.61 0.34
N PHE A 107 -12.58 -8.46 0.74
CA PHE A 107 -12.68 -9.83 0.27
C PHE A 107 -14.15 -10.27 0.23
N GLU A 108 -14.41 -11.30 -0.58
CA GLU A 108 -15.73 -11.92 -0.75
C GLU A 108 -15.72 -13.37 -0.25
N GLY A 109 -16.91 -13.96 -0.18
CA GLY A 109 -17.10 -15.35 0.28
C GLY A 109 -17.31 -15.43 1.78
N LYS A 110 -16.42 -16.14 2.49
CA LYS A 110 -16.53 -16.31 3.95
C LYS A 110 -16.56 -14.95 4.66
N PRO A 111 -17.37 -14.78 5.73
CA PRO A 111 -17.57 -13.49 6.39
C PRO A 111 -16.31 -12.94 7.06
N THR A 112 -15.38 -13.81 7.43
CA THR A 112 -14.14 -13.48 8.13
C THR A 112 -12.93 -14.18 7.51
N ILE A 113 -11.74 -13.62 7.74
CA ILE A 113 -10.45 -14.32 7.58
C ILE A 113 -9.95 -14.62 9.00
N GLU A 114 -9.83 -15.90 9.34
CA GLU A 114 -9.44 -16.36 10.68
C GLU A 114 -7.91 -16.45 10.85
N PRO A 115 -7.38 -16.47 12.09
CA PRO A 115 -5.96 -16.68 12.34
C PRO A 115 -5.43 -17.95 11.66
N GLY A 116 -4.26 -17.85 11.02
CA GLY A 116 -3.66 -18.93 10.23
C GLY A 116 -4.23 -19.11 8.82
N GLU A 117 -5.37 -18.47 8.47
CA GLU A 117 -5.93 -18.56 7.13
C GLU A 117 -5.15 -17.72 6.11
N GLU A 118 -5.29 -18.14 4.86
CA GLU A 118 -4.77 -17.48 3.68
C GLU A 118 -5.91 -17.19 2.71
N ARG A 119 -5.92 -15.99 2.11
CA ARG A 119 -6.97 -15.57 1.17
C ARG A 119 -6.49 -14.56 0.14
N VAL A 120 -7.04 -14.66 -1.06
CA VAL A 120 -6.91 -13.59 -2.06
C VAL A 120 -7.85 -12.45 -1.70
N VAL A 121 -7.29 -11.25 -1.58
CA VAL A 121 -7.99 -10.03 -1.18
C VAL A 121 -7.68 -8.88 -2.14
N THR A 122 -8.49 -7.83 -2.09
CA THR A 122 -8.17 -6.52 -2.69
C THR A 122 -7.89 -5.54 -1.57
N VAL A 123 -6.66 -5.03 -1.51
CA VAL A 123 -6.30 -3.93 -0.61
C VAL A 123 -6.50 -2.62 -1.35
N ARG A 124 -7.29 -1.70 -0.81
CA ARG A 124 -7.53 -0.39 -1.42
C ARG A 124 -6.79 0.67 -0.62
N PHE A 125 -5.59 1.02 -1.06
CA PHE A 125 -4.75 2.03 -0.41
C PHE A 125 -5.29 3.44 -0.65
N LEU A 126 -5.11 4.35 0.31
CA LEU A 126 -5.36 5.77 0.05
C LEU A 126 -4.34 6.29 -0.97
N ILE A 127 -4.82 6.98 -2.01
CA ILE A 127 -3.97 7.46 -3.12
C ILE A 127 -2.96 8.53 -2.67
N ASN A 128 -3.26 9.26 -1.60
CA ASN A 128 -2.46 10.36 -1.07
C ASN A 128 -1.25 9.90 -0.22
N GLN A 129 -0.71 8.72 -0.50
CA GLN A 129 0.46 8.16 0.18
C GLN A 129 1.51 7.74 -0.86
N PRO A 130 2.82 7.96 -0.62
CA PRO A 130 3.90 7.66 -1.57
C PRO A 130 4.22 6.16 -1.67
N ILE A 131 3.22 5.35 -2.01
CA ILE A 131 3.28 3.88 -2.01
C ILE A 131 3.75 3.30 -3.34
N GLU A 132 3.81 4.10 -4.42
CA GLU A 132 4.02 3.66 -5.80
C GLU A 132 5.25 2.77 -5.98
N LYS A 133 6.33 3.11 -5.27
CA LYS A 133 7.62 2.42 -5.33
C LYS A 133 7.58 0.97 -4.82
N TYR A 134 6.50 0.55 -4.15
CA TYR A 134 6.37 -0.82 -3.63
C TYR A 134 5.39 -1.68 -4.41
N LEU A 135 4.70 -1.16 -5.42
CA LEU A 135 3.57 -1.86 -6.03
C LEU A 135 4.00 -2.88 -7.09
N ASP A 136 5.14 -3.53 -6.90
CA ASP A 136 5.68 -4.55 -7.80
C ASP A 136 5.02 -5.90 -7.54
N LYS A 137 4.72 -6.64 -8.61
CA LYS A 137 4.21 -8.01 -8.48
C LYS A 137 5.23 -8.88 -7.74
N GLY A 138 4.75 -9.68 -6.78
CA GLY A 138 5.58 -10.47 -5.87
C GLY A 138 6.13 -9.69 -4.67
N ARG A 139 5.87 -8.38 -4.55
CA ARG A 139 6.25 -7.64 -3.35
C ARG A 139 5.51 -8.20 -2.15
N ILE A 140 6.26 -8.56 -1.12
CA ILE A 140 5.74 -8.93 0.19
C ILE A 140 5.74 -7.69 1.10
N TRP A 141 4.72 -7.57 1.94
CA TRP A 141 4.65 -6.56 3.00
C TRP A 141 3.91 -7.11 4.22
N TRP A 142 3.98 -6.38 5.33
CA TRP A 142 3.48 -6.84 6.63
C TRP A 142 2.23 -6.09 7.07
N ILE A 143 1.33 -6.81 7.74
CA ILE A 143 0.09 -6.27 8.28
C ILE A 143 0.23 -6.13 9.80
N HIS A 144 -0.06 -4.94 10.30
CA HIS A 144 0.12 -4.59 11.72
C HIS A 144 -1.14 -4.06 12.37
N GLU A 145 -1.29 -4.38 13.66
CA GLU A 145 -2.18 -3.73 14.62
C GLU A 145 -1.36 -3.06 15.71
N GLY A 146 -1.23 -1.73 15.64
CA GLY A 146 -0.27 -1.02 16.47
C GLY A 146 1.15 -1.55 16.20
N GLN A 147 1.81 -2.06 17.24
CA GLN A 147 3.15 -2.65 17.17
C GLN A 147 3.15 -4.15 16.80
N ARG A 148 1.99 -4.79 16.74
CA ARG A 148 1.89 -6.24 16.53
C ARG A 148 1.77 -6.56 15.04
N GLN A 149 2.74 -7.28 14.50
CA GLN A 149 2.63 -7.87 13.17
C GLN A 149 1.68 -9.08 13.22
N ILE A 150 0.50 -8.96 12.62
CA ILE A 150 -0.57 -9.97 12.63
C ILE A 150 -0.62 -10.83 11.37
N GLY A 151 0.12 -10.47 10.33
CA GLY A 151 0.14 -11.21 9.07
C GLY A 151 1.07 -10.59 8.04
N GLN A 152 1.02 -11.13 6.83
CA GLN A 152 1.74 -10.64 5.66
C GLN A 152 0.88 -10.78 4.42
N ALA A 153 1.20 -10.00 3.39
CA ALA A 153 0.56 -10.12 2.10
C ALA A 153 1.59 -10.02 0.97
N GLU A 154 1.25 -10.62 -0.17
CA GLU A 154 2.05 -10.62 -1.39
C GLU A 154 1.21 -10.08 -2.55
N ILE A 155 1.77 -9.16 -3.35
CA ILE A 155 1.09 -8.61 -4.54
C ILE A 155 1.06 -9.68 -5.65
N ILE A 156 -0.11 -9.94 -6.24
CA ILE A 156 -0.31 -10.97 -7.28
C ILE A 156 -0.81 -10.41 -8.62
#